data_AF-A0A9J7F1E6-F1
#
_entry.id   AF-A0A9J7F1E6-F1
#
_cell.length_a   1.000
_cell.length_b   1.000
_cell.length_c   1.000
_cell.angle_alpha   90.00
_cell.angle_beta   90.00
_cell.angle_gamma   90.00
#
_symmetry.space_group_name_H-M   'P 1'
#
loop_
_entity.id
_entity.type
_entity.pdbx_description
1 polymer ?
#
loop_
_entity_poly.entity_id
_entity_poly.type
_entity_poly.pdbx_seq_one_letter_code
_entity_poly.pdbx_strand_id
1 'polypeptide(L)'
;MDGVNENAWWTVPENFEAPFVVYIDGSQEELIFGHGDIFLRSIEEHSNTFIQLEGWFTASGQTRVTVVGPFRAKQWLMDMIWSVGSQEPNHQARGQEMLQRVRSQPLTREDLDASFRESC
;
A
#
# COMPACT_ATOMS: atom_id res chain seq x y z
N MET A 1 2.72 -15.66 -25.20
CA MET A 1 2.81 -14.59 -24.19
C MET A 1 1.69 -14.85 -23.23
N ASP A 2 1.99 -15.60 -22.19
CA ASP A 2 1.00 -16.03 -21.21
C ASP A 2 0.58 -14.81 -20.39
N GLY A 3 -0.67 -14.41 -20.58
CA GLY A 3 -1.28 -13.36 -19.77
C GLY A 3 -1.36 -13.88 -18.34
N VAL A 4 -0.39 -13.48 -17.50
CA VAL A 4 -0.46 -13.68 -16.06
C VAL A 4 -1.79 -13.07 -15.62
N ASN A 5 -2.70 -13.94 -15.15
CA ASN A 5 -3.91 -13.47 -14.50
C ASN A 5 -3.43 -12.67 -13.28
N GLU A 6 -3.61 -11.35 -13.31
CA GLU A 6 -3.22 -10.46 -12.22
C GLU A 6 -3.83 -10.93 -10.89
N ASN A 7 -4.98 -11.63 -10.93
CA ASN A 7 -5.64 -12.24 -9.76
C ASN A 7 -4.98 -13.54 -9.29
N ALA A 8 -3.83 -13.96 -9.82
CA ALA A 8 -3.06 -15.12 -9.34
C ALA A 8 -1.59 -14.76 -9.16
N TRP A 9 -1.30 -13.49 -8.83
CA TRP A 9 0.06 -12.98 -8.67
C TRP A 9 0.90 -13.78 -7.66
N TRP A 10 0.26 -14.46 -6.69
CA TRP A 10 0.92 -15.33 -5.72
C TRP A 10 1.51 -16.62 -6.33
N THR A 11 1.26 -16.90 -7.61
CA THR A 11 1.89 -18.00 -8.35
C THR A 11 3.20 -17.59 -9.02
N VAL A 12 3.54 -16.29 -9.00
CA VAL A 12 4.73 -15.70 -9.62
C VAL A 12 5.77 -15.43 -8.52
N PRO A 13 6.85 -16.22 -8.41
CA PRO A 13 7.85 -16.11 -7.34
C PRO A 13 8.47 -14.72 -7.21
N GLU A 14 8.66 -14.03 -8.32
CA GLU A 14 9.28 -12.70 -8.39
C GLU A 14 8.53 -11.64 -7.58
N ASN A 15 7.22 -11.84 -7.35
CA ASN A 15 6.42 -10.93 -6.52
C ASN A 15 6.83 -11.00 -5.03
N PHE A 16 7.41 -12.11 -4.59
CA PHE A 16 7.90 -12.36 -3.22
C PHE A 16 9.37 -12.00 -3.02
N GLU A 17 10.19 -12.03 -4.08
CA GLU A 17 11.63 -11.81 -3.99
C GLU A 17 12.01 -10.35 -3.69
N ALA A 18 11.14 -9.40 -4.03
CA ALA A 18 11.38 -7.96 -3.85
C ALA A 18 10.18 -7.27 -3.16
N PRO A 19 9.95 -7.51 -1.85
CA PRO A 19 8.91 -6.81 -1.12
C PRO A 19 9.27 -5.33 -0.97
N PHE A 20 8.24 -4.47 -0.91
CA PHE A 20 8.43 -3.07 -0.54
C PHE A 20 8.26 -2.93 0.96
N VAL A 21 9.17 -2.22 1.61
CA VAL A 21 9.23 -2.10 3.08
C VAL A 21 9.30 -0.63 3.46
N VAL A 22 8.42 -0.20 4.36
CA VAL A 22 8.40 1.15 4.93
C VAL A 22 8.13 1.09 6.44
N TYR A 23 8.66 2.07 7.17
CA TYR A 23 8.39 2.24 8.60
C TYR A 23 7.48 3.45 8.77
N ILE A 24 6.37 3.25 9.49
CA ILE A 24 5.39 4.29 9.78
C ILE A 24 5.23 4.42 11.29
N ASP A 25 4.83 5.59 11.78
CA ASP A 25 4.46 5.76 13.19
C ASP A 25 3.04 5.23 13.45
N GLY A 26 2.71 5.02 14.73
CA GLY A 26 1.41 4.49 15.13
C GLY A 26 0.21 5.37 14.74
N SER A 27 0.39 6.68 14.61
CA SER A 27 -0.70 7.57 14.17
C SER A 27 -1.01 7.39 12.69
N GLN A 28 0.03 7.21 11.87
CA GLN A 28 -0.09 6.89 10.46
C GLN A 28 -0.63 5.47 10.25
N GLU A 29 -0.22 4.50 11.07
CA GLU A 29 -0.75 3.14 11.06
C GLU A 29 -2.26 3.13 11.35
N GLU A 30 -2.69 3.75 12.45
CA GLU A 30 -4.12 3.82 12.80
C GLU A 30 -4.92 4.58 11.73
N LEU A 31 -4.33 5.62 11.11
CA LEU A 31 -4.95 6.32 10.00
C LEU A 31 -5.13 5.43 8.76
N ILE A 32 -4.14 4.59 8.41
CA ILE A 32 -4.12 3.78 7.18
C ILE A 32 -4.84 2.44 7.35
N PHE A 33 -4.63 1.73 8.45
CA PHE A 33 -5.17 0.39 8.69
C PHE A 33 -6.37 0.39 9.63
N GLY A 34 -6.63 1.51 10.33
CA GLY A 34 -7.73 1.63 11.28
C GLY A 34 -7.38 1.02 12.63
N HIS A 35 -8.18 1.36 13.64
CA HIS A 35 -8.01 0.79 14.98
C HIS A 35 -8.19 -0.74 14.94
N GLY A 36 -7.18 -1.49 15.38
CA GLY A 36 -7.19 -2.95 15.30
C GLY A 36 -7.19 -3.49 13.87
N ASP A 37 -6.59 -2.74 12.94
CA ASP A 37 -6.36 -3.13 11.55
C ASP A 37 -7.63 -3.46 10.75
N ILE A 38 -8.76 -2.86 11.10
CA ILE A 38 -10.07 -3.13 10.49
C ILE A 38 -10.11 -2.93 8.97
N PHE A 39 -9.22 -2.11 8.41
CA PHE A 39 -9.13 -1.87 6.96
C PHE A 39 -8.01 -2.66 6.29
N LEU A 40 -7.16 -3.39 7.03
CA LEU A 40 -6.04 -4.12 6.45
C LEU A 40 -6.51 -5.09 5.36
N ARG A 41 -7.50 -5.93 5.70
CA ARG A 41 -8.03 -6.93 4.77
C ARG A 41 -8.64 -6.30 3.51
N SER A 42 -9.42 -5.22 3.65
CA SER A 42 -10.02 -4.58 2.48
C SER A 42 -8.96 -3.92 1.61
N ILE A 43 -7.90 -3.35 2.20
CA ILE A 43 -6.77 -2.80 1.45
C ILE A 43 -6.02 -3.89 0.70
N GLU A 44 -5.74 -5.03 1.31
CA GLU A 44 -5.12 -6.19 0.65
C GLU A 44 -5.96 -6.68 -0.54
N GLU A 45 -7.27 -6.90 -0.32
CA GLU A 45 -8.20 -7.36 -1.35
C GLU A 45 -8.34 -6.35 -2.50
N HIS A 46 -8.45 -5.06 -2.18
CA HIS A 46 -8.66 -4.01 -3.18
C HIS A 46 -7.38 -3.62 -3.93
N SER A 47 -6.21 -3.72 -3.32
CA SER A 47 -4.93 -3.46 -3.99
C SER A 47 -4.38 -4.69 -4.69
N ASN A 48 -4.95 -5.88 -4.44
CA ASN A 48 -4.42 -7.16 -4.91
C ASN A 48 -2.97 -7.36 -4.44
N THR A 49 -2.74 -7.15 -3.14
CA THR A 49 -1.43 -7.33 -2.48
C THR A 49 -1.60 -8.06 -1.15
N PHE A 50 -0.49 -8.54 -0.60
CA PHE A 50 -0.39 -9.01 0.77
C PHE A 50 0.42 -7.99 1.59
N ILE A 51 -0.06 -7.65 2.78
CA ILE A 51 0.52 -6.64 3.66
C ILE A 51 0.78 -7.28 5.02
N GLN A 52 2.06 -7.32 5.41
CA GLN A 52 2.46 -7.74 6.74
C GLN A 52 2.77 -6.50 7.58
N LEU A 53 2.05 -6.36 8.70
CA LEU A 53 2.30 -5.37 9.73
C LEU A 53 3.11 -6.03 10.86
N GLU A 54 4.24 -5.43 11.21
CA GLU A 54 5.03 -5.83 12.37
C GLU A 54 5.20 -4.61 13.28
N GLY A 55 4.45 -4.58 14.37
CA GLY A 55 4.67 -3.60 15.44
C GLY A 55 5.92 -3.97 16.22
N TRP A 56 6.99 -3.18 16.10
CA TRP A 56 8.23 -3.43 16.85
C TRP A 56 8.18 -2.70 18.19
N PHE A 57 8.82 -3.28 19.22
CA PHE A 57 9.27 -2.56 20.43
C PHE A 57 10.42 -1.57 20.08
N THR A 58 10.23 -0.72 19.08
CA THR A 58 11.15 0.39 18.80
C THR A 58 10.92 1.48 19.84
N ALA A 59 11.97 2.18 20.26
CA ALA A 59 11.84 3.28 21.23
C ALA A 59 10.89 4.39 20.74
N SER A 60 10.64 4.46 19.43
CA SER A 60 9.73 5.39 18.74
C SER A 60 8.32 4.84 18.51
N GLY A 61 8.05 3.55 18.71
CA GLY A 61 6.74 2.94 18.45
C GLY A 61 6.37 2.85 16.95
N GLN A 62 7.37 2.67 16.08
CA GLN A 62 7.16 2.50 14.64
C GLN A 62 6.76 1.07 14.28
N THR A 63 5.90 0.97 13.27
CA THR A 63 5.45 -0.26 12.66
C THR A 63 6.12 -0.45 11.31
N ARG A 64 6.67 -1.65 11.09
CA ARG A 64 7.24 -2.06 9.82
C ARG A 64 6.11 -2.62 8.95
N VAL A 65 5.88 -1.98 7.82
CA VAL A 65 4.92 -2.40 6.80
C VAL A 65 5.68 -3.05 5.66
N THR A 66 5.36 -4.31 5.37
CA THR A 66 5.91 -5.06 4.23
C THR A 66 4.79 -5.34 3.24
N VAL A 67 4.98 -4.94 1.99
CA VAL A 67 3.99 -5.13 0.91
C VAL A 67 4.56 -6.07 -0.14
N VAL A 68 3.80 -7.12 -0.44
CA VAL A 68 4.11 -8.18 -1.40
C VAL A 68 3.02 -8.22 -2.45
N GLY A 69 3.38 -8.39 -3.72
CA GLY A 69 2.41 -8.37 -4.81
C GLY A 69 2.97 -7.84 -6.12
N PRO A 70 2.10 -7.60 -7.11
CA PRO A 70 2.48 -7.01 -8.38
C PRO A 70 3.18 -5.67 -8.18
N PHE A 71 4.24 -5.41 -8.95
CA PHE A 71 5.07 -4.20 -8.82
C PHE A 71 4.25 -2.90 -8.80
N ARG A 72 3.31 -2.72 -9.74
CA ARG A 72 2.49 -1.49 -9.81
C ARG A 72 1.60 -1.30 -8.57
N ALA A 73 1.03 -2.38 -8.05
CA ALA A 73 0.21 -2.33 -6.85
C ALA A 73 1.04 -2.00 -5.60
N LYS A 74 2.23 -2.62 -5.47
CA LYS A 74 3.18 -2.28 -4.40
C LYS A 74 3.59 -0.81 -4.46
N GLN A 75 3.93 -0.31 -5.65
CA GLN A 75 4.32 1.10 -5.83
C GLN A 75 3.17 2.05 -5.49
N TRP A 76 1.96 1.78 -5.97
CA TRP A 76 0.78 2.59 -5.65
C TRP A 76 0.53 2.66 -4.13
N LEU A 77 0.68 1.55 -3.41
CA LEU A 77 0.56 1.54 -1.95
C LEU A 77 1.67 2.32 -1.26
N MET A 78 2.91 2.25 -1.73
CA MET A 78 4.00 3.06 -1.18
C MET A 78 3.77 4.56 -1.41
N ASP A 79 3.33 4.94 -2.60
CA ASP A 79 2.97 6.33 -2.93
C ASP A 79 1.88 6.83 -1.98
N MET A 80 0.83 6.02 -1.76
CA MET A 80 -0.23 6.34 -0.80
C MET A 80 0.33 6.51 0.62
N ILE A 81 1.11 5.55 1.12
CA ILE A 81 1.68 5.59 2.48
C ILE A 81 2.54 6.86 2.65
N TRP A 82 3.44 7.15 1.72
CA TRP A 82 4.28 8.33 1.79
C TRP A 82 3.50 9.63 1.67
N SER A 83 2.51 9.69 0.78
CA SER A 83 1.63 10.86 0.63
C SER A 83 0.84 11.14 1.91
N VAL A 84 0.24 10.12 2.53
CA VAL A 84 -0.50 10.25 3.80
C VAL A 84 0.38 10.78 4.94
N GLY A 85 1.64 10.34 5.00
CA GLY A 85 2.61 10.79 6.01
C GLY A 85 3.33 12.09 5.69
N SER A 86 3.04 12.71 4.54
CA SER A 86 3.74 13.91 4.11
C SER A 86 3.35 15.12 4.97
N GLN A 87 4.32 16.01 5.20
CA GLN A 87 4.08 17.33 5.81
C GLN A 87 3.64 18.37 4.76
N GLU A 88 3.70 18.05 3.47
CA GLU A 88 3.26 18.93 2.41
C GLU A 88 1.74 18.78 2.20
N PRO A 89 0.94 19.86 2.31
CA PRO A 89 -0.52 19.75 2.29
C PRO A 89 -1.12 19.13 1.04
N ASN A 90 -0.56 19.40 -0.15
CA ASN A 90 -1.12 18.83 -1.40
C ASN A 90 -0.84 17.32 -1.48
N HIS A 91 0.35 16.87 -1.09
CA HIS A 91 0.70 15.46 -0.98
C HIS A 91 -0.18 14.76 0.05
N GLN A 92 -0.44 15.40 1.19
CA GLN A 92 -1.30 14.82 2.21
C GLN A 92 -2.75 14.68 1.73
N ALA A 93 -3.31 15.70 1.07
CA ALA A 93 -4.64 15.65 0.49
C ALA A 93 -4.77 14.51 -0.55
N ARG A 94 -3.80 14.40 -1.46
CA ARG A 94 -3.70 13.30 -2.44
C ARG A 94 -3.62 11.93 -1.74
N GLY A 95 -2.79 11.82 -0.70
CA GLY A 95 -2.68 10.60 0.10
C GLY A 95 -4.00 10.17 0.72
N GLN A 96 -4.78 11.13 1.23
CA GLN A 96 -6.13 10.84 1.75
C GLN A 96 -7.09 10.37 0.66
N GLU A 97 -7.06 10.97 -0.53
CA GLU A 97 -7.87 10.52 -1.67
C GLU A 97 -7.53 9.09 -2.08
N MET A 98 -6.23 8.77 -2.19
CA MET A 98 -5.76 7.42 -2.46
C MET A 98 -6.22 6.44 -1.37
N LEU A 99 -6.05 6.78 -0.09
CA LEU A 99 -6.48 5.94 1.02
C LEU A 99 -7.99 5.65 0.97
N GLN A 100 -8.82 6.67 0.70
CA GLN A 100 -10.26 6.47 0.54
C GLN A 100 -10.58 5.59 -0.67
N ARG A 101 -9.86 5.78 -1.79
CA ARG A 101 -10.04 5.01 -3.03
C ARG A 101 -9.81 3.52 -2.83
N VAL A 102 -8.72 3.13 -2.17
CA VAL A 102 -8.40 1.71 -1.92
C VAL A 102 -9.26 1.10 -0.81
N ARG A 103 -9.77 1.89 0.14
CA ARG A 103 -10.72 1.38 1.14
C ARG A 103 -12.11 1.11 0.57
N SER A 104 -12.52 1.87 -0.44
CA SER A 104 -13.90 1.83 -0.97
C SER A 104 -14.11 0.79 -2.07
N GLN A 105 -13.10 0.53 -2.90
CA GLN A 105 -13.23 -0.37 -4.04
C GLN A 105 -11.87 -0.88 -4.54
N PRO A 106 -11.84 -2.01 -5.27
CA PRO A 106 -10.64 -2.49 -5.95
C PRO A 106 -9.98 -1.45 -6.84
N LEU A 107 -8.64 -1.42 -6.86
CA LEU A 107 -7.86 -0.59 -7.76
C LEU A 107 -7.99 -1.11 -9.19
N THR A 108 -8.20 -0.19 -10.11
CA THR A 108 -8.21 -0.45 -11.54
C THR A 108 -6.82 -0.22 -12.13
N ARG A 109 -6.61 -0.66 -13.37
CA ARG A 109 -5.39 -0.33 -14.11
C ARG A 109 -5.17 1.18 -14.27
N GLU A 110 -6.24 1.96 -14.38
CA GLU A 110 -6.16 3.42 -14.49
C GLU A 110 -5.62 4.04 -13.19
N ASP A 111 -6.06 3.55 -12.03
CA ASP A 111 -5.53 4.00 -10.73
C ASP A 111 -4.03 3.71 -10.60
N LEU A 112 -3.60 2.51 -11.02
CA LEU A 112 -2.20 2.11 -11.00
C LEU A 112 -1.34 2.95 -11.94
N ASP A 113 -1.85 3.25 -13.13
CA ASP A 113 -1.13 4.04 -14.14
C ASP A 113 -1.04 5.53 -13.78
N ALA A 114 -2.07 6.08 -13.12
CA ALA A 114 -2.08 7.47 -12.65
C ALA A 114 -0.96 7.72 -11.63
N SER A 115 -0.78 6.82 -10.65
CA SER A 115 0.28 6.95 -9.65
C SER A 115 1.69 6.89 -10.27
N PHE A 116 1.85 6.03 -11.28
CA PHE A 116 3.15 5.85 -11.95
C PHE A 116 3.59 7.09 -12.72
N ARG A 117 2.66 7.80 -13.38
CA ARG A 117 2.97 9.01 -14.17
C ARG A 117 3.40 10.20 -13.33
N GLU A 118 3.03 10.24 -12.07
CA GLU A 118 3.36 11.33 -11.15
C GLU A 118 4.68 11.08 -10.39
N SER A 119 5.27 9.90 -10.57
CA SER A 119 6.51 9.46 -9.91
C SER A 119 7.76 9.52 -10.82
N CYS A 120 7.61 9.97 -12.08
CA CYS A 120 8.69 10.13 -13.07
C CYS A 120 9.02 11.60 -13.35
#